data_AF-A0A3B0BV61-F1
#
_entry.id   AF-A0A3B0BV61-F1
#
_cell.length_a   1.000
_cell.length_b   1.000
_cell.length_c   1.000
_cell.angle_alpha   90.00
_cell.angle_beta   90.00
_cell.angle_gamma   90.00
#
_symmetry.space_group_name_H-M   'P 1'
#
loop_
_entity.id
_entity.type
_entity.pdbx_description
1 polymer ?
#
loop_
_entity_poly.entity_id
_entity_poly.type
_entity_poly.pdbx_seq_one_letter_code
_entity_poly.pdbx_strand_id
1 'polypeptide(L)'
;MTGIDNTLWNAGVSPSDYARAKDKYQGAILEQYKLCVEMADRVSARRSLTNTFFLTLNTVAVTALATVSGSDWRSSSVWLLLAGLAVLLTQCLGWFVMMRSYRQLNAAKYAVIGALERRLPALAYSDAEWGALGEGRDWRRYVPLTYVEQGVPVVFSVAYVAGFLATTL
;
A
#
# COMPACT_ATOMS: atom_id res chain seq x y z
N MET A 1 20.03 0.21 -0.33
CA MET A 1 19.44 1.17 -1.29
C MET A 1 20.51 2.15 -1.78
N THR A 2 21.61 1.64 -2.32
CA THR A 2 22.87 2.36 -2.61
C THR A 2 22.90 3.08 -3.97
N GLY A 3 21.76 3.16 -4.68
CA GLY A 3 21.70 3.74 -6.03
C GLY A 3 20.87 5.02 -6.17
N ILE A 4 19.97 5.32 -5.22
CA ILE A 4 19.05 6.47 -5.36
C ILE A 4 19.81 7.79 -5.40
N ASP A 5 20.88 7.90 -4.62
CA ASP A 5 21.69 9.10 -4.51
C ASP A 5 22.35 9.47 -5.83
N ASN A 6 22.72 8.47 -6.64
CA ASN A 6 23.33 8.67 -7.95
C ASN A 6 22.32 9.11 -9.01
N THR A 7 21.03 8.81 -8.82
CA THR A 7 19.96 9.13 -9.80
C THR A 7 19.09 10.31 -9.40
N LEU A 8 19.08 10.70 -8.12
CA LEU A 8 18.21 11.73 -7.60
C LEU A 8 18.65 13.15 -8.02
N TRP A 9 19.95 13.40 -8.02
CA TRP A 9 20.49 14.75 -8.24
C TRP A 9 20.78 14.99 -9.72
N ASN A 10 20.24 16.09 -10.26
CA ASN A 10 20.52 16.50 -11.62
C ASN A 10 21.94 17.09 -11.72
N ALA A 11 22.85 16.39 -12.39
CA ALA A 11 24.24 16.81 -12.56
C ALA A 11 24.39 18.13 -13.35
N GLY A 12 23.40 18.49 -14.17
CA GLY A 12 23.38 19.76 -14.90
C GLY A 12 22.85 20.94 -14.10
N VAL A 13 22.42 20.75 -12.84
CA VAL A 13 21.94 21.83 -11.96
C VAL A 13 22.67 21.77 -10.61
N SER A 14 23.53 22.76 -10.41
CA SER A 14 24.42 22.93 -9.28
C SER A 14 24.01 24.13 -8.42
N PRO A 15 24.48 24.21 -7.16
CA PRO A 15 24.31 25.42 -6.35
C PRO A 15 24.88 26.70 -7.00
N SER A 16 25.89 26.57 -7.86
CA SER A 16 26.47 27.69 -8.62
C SER A 16 25.55 28.23 -9.71
N ASP A 17 24.62 27.44 -10.24
CA ASP A 17 23.57 27.96 -11.14
C ASP A 17 22.62 28.91 -10.39
N TYR A 18 22.63 28.84 -9.06
CA TYR A 18 21.96 29.74 -8.13
C TYR A 18 22.95 30.73 -7.49
N ALA A 19 24.09 31.05 -8.13
CA ALA A 19 25.24 31.77 -7.56
C ALA A 19 24.91 33.05 -6.77
N ARG A 20 23.81 33.75 -7.08
CA ARG A 20 23.40 34.97 -6.35
C ARG A 20 22.38 34.73 -5.22
N ALA A 21 21.94 33.50 -5.00
CA ALA A 21 20.89 33.16 -4.02
C ALA A 21 20.97 31.67 -3.62
N LYS A 22 21.97 31.31 -2.81
CA LYS A 22 22.09 29.96 -2.21
C LYS A 22 20.79 29.54 -1.48
N ASP A 23 20.10 30.50 -0.88
CA ASP A 23 18.81 30.32 -0.24
C ASP A 23 17.72 29.85 -1.20
N LYS A 24 17.76 30.26 -2.48
CA LYS A 24 16.82 29.77 -3.50
C LYS A 24 17.08 28.32 -3.88
N TYR A 25 18.33 27.86 -3.90
CA TYR A 25 18.64 26.45 -4.15
C TYR A 25 18.13 25.56 -3.01
N GLN A 26 18.39 25.96 -1.76
CA GLN A 26 17.87 25.27 -0.58
C GLN A 26 16.34 25.33 -0.51
N GLY A 27 15.75 26.46 -0.90
CA GLY A 27 14.31 26.61 -1.06
C GLY A 27 13.73 25.63 -2.09
N ALA A 28 14.38 25.45 -3.24
CA ALA A 28 13.93 24.50 -4.26
C ALA A 28 13.97 23.05 -3.75
N ILE A 29 15.00 22.65 -3.00
CA ILE A 29 15.09 21.34 -2.35
C ILE A 29 13.93 21.16 -1.36
N LEU A 30 13.70 22.17 -0.51
CA LEU A 30 12.62 22.14 0.47
C LEU A 30 11.24 22.02 -0.19
N GLU A 31 10.99 22.74 -1.29
CA GLU A 31 9.73 22.64 -2.03
C GLU A 31 9.55 21.26 -2.68
N GLN A 32 10.60 20.68 -3.28
CA GLN A 32 10.54 19.31 -3.81
C GLN A 32 10.26 18.30 -2.71
N TYR A 33 10.90 18.46 -1.55
CA TYR A 33 10.66 17.62 -0.37
C TYR A 33 9.21 17.70 0.10
N LYS A 34 8.66 18.90 0.27
CA LYS A 34 7.25 19.10 0.67
C LYS A 34 6.28 18.41 -0.30
N LEU A 35 6.48 18.63 -1.61
CA LEU A 35 5.67 17.99 -2.65
C LEU A 35 5.78 16.46 -2.61
N CYS A 36 6.98 15.93 -2.39
CA CYS A 36 7.20 14.48 -2.29
C CYS A 36 6.50 13.88 -1.06
N VAL A 37 6.59 14.55 0.09
CA VAL A 37 5.90 14.15 1.34
C VAL A 37 4.39 14.18 1.15
N GLU A 38 3.85 15.26 0.60
CA GLU A 38 2.42 15.39 0.31
C GLU A 38 1.94 14.30 -0.65
N MET A 39 2.71 14.00 -1.70
CA MET A 39 2.38 12.92 -2.62
C MET A 39 2.44 11.54 -1.95
N ALA A 40 3.34 11.30 -1.00
CA ALA A 40 3.39 10.06 -0.24
C ALA A 40 2.17 9.89 0.68
N ASP A 41 1.73 10.98 1.32
CA ASP A 41 0.50 10.99 2.12
C ASP A 41 -0.75 10.73 1.26
N ARG A 42 -0.89 11.43 0.12
CA ARG A 42 -2.00 11.21 -0.84
C ARG A 42 -2.08 9.76 -1.32
N VAL A 43 -0.95 9.09 -1.55
CA VAL A 43 -0.94 7.66 -1.92
C VAL A 43 -1.42 6.79 -0.75
N SER A 44 -1.03 7.10 0.48
CA SER A 44 -1.50 6.42 1.68
C SER A 44 -3.01 6.58 1.87
N ALA A 45 -3.56 7.78 1.63
CA ALA A 45 -5.01 8.00 1.62
C ALA A 45 -5.72 7.19 0.52
N ARG A 46 -5.17 7.14 -0.70
CA ARG A 46 -5.70 6.34 -1.81
C ARG A 46 -5.68 4.84 -1.50
N ARG A 47 -4.68 4.36 -0.77
CA ARG A 47 -4.59 2.97 -0.31
C ARG A 47 -5.76 2.63 0.62
N SER A 48 -6.04 3.48 1.60
CA SER A 48 -7.17 3.32 2.52
C SER A 48 -8.51 3.27 1.77
N LEU A 49 -8.74 4.19 0.82
CA LEU A 49 -9.93 4.17 -0.03
C LEU A 49 -10.06 2.88 -0.85
N THR A 50 -8.94 2.38 -1.38
CA THR A 50 -8.91 1.12 -2.13
C THR A 50 -9.29 -0.07 -1.23
N ASN A 51 -8.83 -0.06 0.02
CA ASN A 51 -9.18 -1.08 1.01
C ASN A 51 -10.70 -1.11 1.26
N THR A 52 -11.30 0.06 1.49
CA THR A 52 -12.75 0.20 1.66
C THR A 52 -13.52 -0.23 0.41
N PHE A 53 -13.04 0.14 -0.79
CA PHE A 53 -13.65 -0.29 -2.05
C PHE A 53 -13.71 -1.81 -2.16
N PHE A 54 -12.60 -2.52 -1.90
CA PHE A 54 -12.59 -3.98 -1.99
C PHE A 54 -13.45 -4.64 -0.91
N LEU A 55 -13.50 -4.11 0.31
CA LEU A 55 -14.42 -4.58 1.35
C LEU A 55 -15.88 -4.47 0.93
N THR A 56 -16.27 -3.32 0.39
CA THR A 56 -17.63 -3.08 -0.11
C THR A 56 -17.97 -4.01 -1.28
N LEU A 57 -17.08 -4.09 -2.28
CA LEU A 57 -17.25 -4.98 -3.42
C LEU A 57 -17.38 -6.44 -2.97
N ASN A 58 -16.60 -6.83 -1.95
CA ASN A 58 -16.59 -8.18 -1.41
C ASN A 58 -17.93 -8.51 -0.74
N THR A 59 -18.42 -7.58 0.08
CA THR A 59 -19.72 -7.69 0.76
C THR A 59 -20.85 -7.83 -0.26
N VAL A 60 -20.84 -7.01 -1.31
CA VAL A 60 -21.81 -7.08 -2.41
C VAL A 60 -21.73 -8.43 -3.13
N ALA A 61 -20.53 -8.90 -3.48
CA ALA A 61 -20.34 -10.18 -4.14
C ALA A 61 -20.85 -11.36 -3.30
N VAL A 62 -20.50 -11.40 -2.01
CA VAL A 62 -20.98 -12.43 -1.07
C VAL A 62 -22.50 -12.38 -0.92
N THR A 63 -23.08 -11.18 -0.80
CA THR A 63 -24.53 -11.01 -0.70
C THR A 63 -25.23 -11.49 -1.96
N ALA A 64 -24.73 -11.11 -3.15
CA ALA A 64 -25.27 -11.57 -4.42
C ALA A 64 -25.22 -13.10 -4.53
N LEU A 65 -24.10 -13.73 -4.17
CA LEU A 65 -23.97 -15.19 -4.17
C LEU A 65 -24.93 -15.86 -3.19
N ALA A 66 -25.10 -15.30 -1.99
CA ALA A 66 -26.07 -15.79 -1.02
C ALA A 66 -27.51 -15.70 -1.55
N THR A 67 -27.87 -14.59 -2.20
CA THR A 67 -29.21 -14.41 -2.77
C THR A 67 -29.50 -15.38 -3.92
N VAL A 68 -28.50 -15.67 -4.76
CA VAL A 68 -28.65 -16.60 -5.90
C VAL A 68 -28.65 -18.05 -5.45
N SER A 69 -27.90 -18.40 -4.40
CA SER A 69 -27.82 -19.77 -3.87
C SER A 69 -29.04 -20.16 -3.02
N GLY A 70 -29.88 -19.19 -2.63
CA GLY A 70 -31.06 -19.42 -1.80
C GLY A 70 -30.71 -19.79 -0.36
N SER A 71 -31.71 -20.31 0.37
CA SER A 71 -31.55 -20.66 1.79
C SER A 71 -30.80 -21.97 2.02
N ASP A 72 -30.74 -22.87 1.03
CA ASP A 72 -30.08 -24.17 1.14
C ASP A 72 -28.90 -24.31 0.19
N TRP A 73 -27.73 -23.94 0.68
CA TRP A 73 -26.46 -23.95 -0.05
C TRP A 73 -26.01 -25.36 -0.45
N ARG A 74 -26.47 -26.42 0.25
CA ARG A 74 -26.14 -27.82 -0.10
C ARG A 74 -26.89 -28.31 -1.32
N SER A 75 -28.06 -27.73 -1.60
CA SER A 75 -28.86 -28.04 -2.80
C SER A 75 -28.42 -27.25 -4.04
N SER A 76 -27.56 -26.24 -3.87
CA SER A 76 -27.05 -25.42 -4.96
C SER A 76 -26.13 -26.21 -5.90
N SER A 77 -26.21 -25.90 -7.20
CA SER A 77 -25.33 -26.50 -8.21
C SER A 77 -23.86 -26.24 -7.88
N VAL A 78 -23.05 -27.31 -7.85
CA VAL A 78 -21.60 -27.21 -7.62
C VAL A 78 -20.92 -26.25 -8.60
N TRP A 79 -21.40 -26.20 -9.85
CA TRP A 79 -20.89 -25.26 -10.86
C TRP A 79 -21.16 -23.80 -10.50
N LEU A 80 -22.32 -23.51 -9.91
CA LEU A 80 -22.67 -22.17 -9.45
C LEU A 80 -21.81 -21.75 -8.25
N LEU A 81 -21.62 -22.65 -7.29
CA LEU A 81 -20.74 -22.43 -6.14
C LEU A 81 -19.28 -22.23 -6.58
N LEU A 82 -18.82 -23.01 -7.56
CA LEU A 82 -17.47 -22.89 -8.11
C LEU A 82 -17.27 -21.57 -8.84
N ALA A 83 -18.25 -21.13 -9.64
CA ALA A 83 -18.22 -19.83 -10.30
C ALA A 83 -18.17 -18.68 -9.28
N GLY A 84 -18.98 -18.75 -8.22
CA GLY A 84 -18.96 -17.79 -7.13
C GLY A 84 -17.62 -17.75 -6.39
N LEU A 85 -17.06 -18.92 -6.07
CA LEU A 85 -15.73 -19.03 -5.46
C LEU A 85 -14.66 -18.40 -6.36
N ALA A 86 -14.69 -18.68 -7.67
CA ALA A 86 -13.73 -18.11 -8.62
C ALA A 86 -13.79 -16.58 -8.65
N VAL A 87 -14.99 -15.99 -8.63
CA VAL A 87 -15.18 -14.53 -8.56
C VAL A 87 -14.59 -13.96 -7.26
N LEU A 88 -14.94 -14.55 -6.11
CA LEU A 88 -14.47 -14.09 -4.80
C LEU A 88 -12.94 -14.18 -4.66
N LEU A 89 -12.34 -15.28 -5.11
CA LEU A 89 -10.89 -15.47 -5.07
C LEU A 89 -10.15 -14.52 -6.01
N THR A 90 -10.70 -14.30 -7.21
CA THR A 90 -10.13 -13.33 -8.17
C THR A 90 -10.14 -11.92 -7.58
N GLN A 91 -11.22 -11.54 -6.89
CA GLN A 91 -11.29 -10.26 -6.21
C GLN A 91 -10.28 -10.15 -5.07
N CYS A 92 -10.13 -11.19 -4.25
CA CYS A 92 -9.13 -11.22 -3.17
C CYS A 92 -7.70 -11.10 -3.71
N LEU A 93 -7.40 -11.78 -4.83
CA LEU A 93 -6.12 -11.66 -5.51
C LEU A 93 -5.88 -10.23 -6.00
N GLY A 94 -6.87 -9.62 -6.66
CA GLY A 94 -6.78 -8.23 -7.11
C GLY A 94 -6.54 -7.25 -5.95
N TRP A 95 -7.25 -7.45 -4.84
CA TRP A 95 -7.06 -6.66 -3.62
C TRP A 95 -5.63 -6.81 -3.07
N PHE A 96 -5.15 -8.04 -2.92
CA PHE A 96 -3.79 -8.31 -2.42
C PHE A 96 -2.72 -7.68 -3.31
N VAL A 97 -2.82 -7.84 -4.63
CA VAL A 97 -1.87 -7.27 -5.60
C VAL A 97 -1.85 -5.76 -5.51
N MET A 98 -3.01 -5.12 -5.43
CA MET A 98 -3.11 -3.67 -5.32
C MET A 98 -2.46 -3.17 -4.01
N MET A 99 -2.71 -3.86 -2.89
CA MET A 99 -2.14 -3.50 -1.60
C MET A 99 -0.62 -3.73 -1.53
N ARG A 100 -0.11 -4.74 -2.25
CA ARG A 100 1.33 -4.94 -2.48
C ARG A 100 1.95 -3.83 -3.31
N SER A 101 1.28 -3.40 -4.37
CA SER A 101 1.73 -2.30 -5.23
C SER A 101 1.86 -1.00 -4.45
N TYR A 102 0.85 -0.63 -3.65
CA TYR A 102 0.91 0.56 -2.79
C TYR A 102 2.06 0.51 -1.79
N ARG A 103 2.33 -0.65 -1.18
CA ARG A 103 3.49 -0.82 -0.29
C ARG A 103 4.81 -0.52 -1.00
N GLN A 104 4.99 -1.09 -2.19
CA GLN A 104 6.23 -0.92 -2.97
C GLN A 104 6.41 0.53 -3.41
N LEU A 105 5.33 1.17 -3.88
CA LEU A 105 5.36 2.56 -4.28
C LEU A 105 5.69 3.49 -3.11
N ASN A 106 5.07 3.28 -1.94
CA ASN A 106 5.37 4.08 -0.75
C ASN A 106 6.82 3.87 -0.29
N ALA A 107 7.33 2.64 -0.28
CA ALA A 107 8.74 2.38 0.04
C ALA A 107 9.69 3.16 -0.88
N ALA A 108 9.42 3.20 -2.18
CA ALA A 108 10.21 3.99 -3.14
C ALA A 108 10.08 5.51 -2.89
N LYS A 109 8.89 6.00 -2.56
CA LYS A 109 8.68 7.43 -2.22
C LYS A 109 9.43 7.84 -0.96
N TYR A 110 9.34 7.06 0.12
CA TYR A 110 10.06 7.32 1.36
C TYR A 110 11.58 7.29 1.16
N ALA A 111 12.08 6.45 0.26
CA ALA A 111 13.50 6.46 -0.13
C ALA A 111 13.94 7.79 -0.73
N VAL A 112 13.15 8.35 -1.64
CA VAL A 112 13.41 9.66 -2.26
C VAL A 112 13.29 10.77 -1.24
N ILE A 113 12.25 10.75 -0.39
CA ILE A 113 12.06 11.71 0.71
C ILE A 113 13.30 11.73 1.61
N GLY A 114 13.74 10.57 2.11
CA GLY A 114 14.92 10.49 2.97
C GLY A 114 16.21 10.97 2.29
N ALA A 115 16.35 10.73 0.98
CA ALA A 115 17.50 11.22 0.24
C ALA A 115 17.49 12.75 0.05
N LEU A 116 16.32 13.37 -0.15
CA LEU A 116 16.17 14.83 -0.13
C LEU A 116 16.43 15.40 1.26
N GLU A 117 15.94 14.72 2.30
CA GLU A 117 16.02 15.14 3.69
C GLU A 117 17.46 15.29 4.20
N ARG A 118 18.42 14.53 3.65
CA ARG A 118 19.86 14.69 3.96
C ARG A 118 20.47 16.04 3.55
N ARG A 119 19.76 16.86 2.76
CA ARG A 119 20.15 18.25 2.48
C ARG A 119 19.38 19.28 3.30
N LEU A 120 18.45 18.84 4.15
CA LEU A 120 17.68 19.68 5.05
C LEU A 120 18.29 19.64 6.47
N PRO A 121 17.95 20.61 7.35
CA PRO A 121 18.52 20.68 8.69
C PRO A 121 18.13 19.53 9.62
N ALA A 122 17.02 18.82 9.35
CA ALA A 122 16.50 17.76 10.19
C ALA A 122 16.09 16.55 9.35
N LEU A 123 16.38 15.34 9.87
CA LEU A 123 15.99 14.05 9.31
C LEU A 123 14.69 13.55 9.97
N ALA A 124 13.63 14.35 9.87
CA ALA A 124 12.38 14.14 10.60
C ALA A 124 11.74 12.78 10.30
N TYR A 125 11.64 12.38 9.03
CA TYR A 125 11.02 11.11 8.66
C TYR A 125 12.03 9.96 8.54
N SER A 126 13.17 10.21 7.87
CA SER A 126 14.10 9.13 7.53
C SER A 126 14.87 8.56 8.73
N ASP A 127 15.14 9.39 9.75
CA ASP A 127 15.91 8.99 10.92
C ASP A 127 15.08 9.08 12.21
N ALA A 128 14.48 10.24 12.49
CA ALA A 128 13.76 10.44 13.75
C ALA A 128 12.48 9.59 13.85
N GLU A 129 11.55 9.69 12.89
CA GLU A 129 10.32 8.87 12.88
C GLU A 129 10.65 7.39 12.70
N TRP A 130 11.45 7.04 11.69
CA TRP A 130 11.78 5.64 11.41
C TRP A 130 12.55 4.97 12.57
N GLY A 131 13.48 5.69 13.21
CA GLY A 131 14.18 5.25 14.41
C GLY A 131 13.25 5.14 15.62
N ALA A 132 12.32 6.07 15.80
CA ALA A 132 11.29 6.00 16.84
C ALA A 132 10.34 4.80 16.67
N LEU A 133 10.15 4.31 15.44
CA LEU A 133 9.40 3.09 15.11
C LEU A 133 10.27 1.81 15.20
N GLY A 134 11.54 1.93 15.60
CA GLY A 134 12.45 0.78 15.75
C GLY A 134 13.00 0.24 14.43
N GLU A 135 13.04 1.07 13.39
CA GLU A 135 13.67 0.76 12.09
C GLU A 135 13.14 -0.50 11.39
N GLY A 136 11.93 -0.95 11.74
CA GLY A 136 11.36 -2.22 11.27
C GLY A 136 12.01 -3.48 11.86
N ARG A 137 12.88 -3.35 12.87
CA ARG A 137 13.53 -4.46 13.57
C ARG A 137 12.68 -5.03 14.70
N ASP A 138 11.85 -4.19 15.30
CA ASP A 138 11.01 -4.57 16.44
C ASP A 138 9.51 -4.53 16.07
N TRP A 139 8.96 -5.70 15.78
CA TRP A 139 7.53 -5.85 15.47
C TRP A 139 6.62 -5.50 16.66
N ARG A 140 7.13 -5.54 17.90
CA ARG A 140 6.35 -5.14 19.08
C ARG A 140 6.20 -3.63 19.17
N ARG A 141 7.15 -2.90 18.59
CA ARG A 141 7.17 -1.44 18.59
C ARG A 141 6.33 -0.86 17.47
N TYR A 142 6.38 -1.46 16.28
CA TYR A 142 5.57 -1.02 15.14
C TYR A 142 5.24 -2.18 14.21
N VAL A 143 3.94 -2.38 13.98
CA VAL A 143 3.44 -3.25 12.91
C VAL A 143 2.95 -2.35 11.78
N PRO A 144 3.61 -2.34 10.61
CA PRO A 144 3.14 -1.53 9.50
C PRO A 144 1.73 -1.96 9.08
N LEU A 145 0.81 -0.99 9.06
CA LEU A 145 -0.60 -1.21 8.71
C LEU A 145 -0.78 -1.96 7.39
N THR A 146 0.13 -1.72 6.44
CA THR A 146 0.14 -2.39 5.13
C THR A 146 0.23 -3.92 5.21
N TYR A 147 0.87 -4.47 6.24
CA TYR A 147 0.90 -5.93 6.44
C TYR A 147 -0.46 -6.46 6.88
N VAL A 148 -1.15 -5.73 7.76
CA VAL A 148 -2.50 -6.07 8.20
C VAL A 148 -3.46 -5.99 7.02
N GLU A 149 -3.43 -4.90 6.25
CA GLU A 149 -4.26 -4.71 5.06
C GLU A 149 -4.04 -5.78 3.99
N GLN A 150 -2.80 -6.27 3.82
CA GLN A 150 -2.49 -7.39 2.92
C GLN A 150 -2.98 -8.75 3.46
N GLY A 151 -3.07 -8.91 4.78
CA GLY A 151 -3.59 -10.14 5.39
C GLY A 151 -5.09 -10.32 5.19
N VAL A 152 -5.86 -9.22 5.15
CA VAL A 152 -7.33 -9.26 5.03
C VAL A 152 -7.82 -10.09 3.82
N PRO A 153 -7.38 -9.85 2.57
CA PRO A 153 -7.83 -10.67 1.43
C PRO A 153 -7.40 -12.14 1.53
N VAL A 154 -6.30 -12.45 2.21
CA VAL A 154 -5.86 -13.84 2.43
C VAL A 154 -6.82 -14.55 3.38
N VAL A 155 -7.21 -13.90 4.48
CA VAL A 155 -8.18 -14.44 5.43
C VAL A 155 -9.52 -14.70 4.75
N PHE A 156 -10.03 -13.76 3.94
CA PHE A 156 -11.25 -13.97 3.16
C PHE A 156 -11.11 -15.14 2.17
N SER A 157 -9.99 -15.22 1.45
CA SER A 157 -9.74 -16.33 0.50
C SER A 157 -9.80 -17.69 1.20
N VAL A 158 -9.15 -17.83 2.36
CA VAL A 158 -9.18 -19.06 3.17
C VAL A 158 -10.60 -19.37 3.63
N ALA A 159 -11.34 -18.36 4.11
CA ALA A 159 -12.72 -18.54 4.55
C ALA A 159 -13.63 -19.02 3.41
N TYR A 160 -13.48 -18.50 2.19
CA TYR A 160 -14.29 -18.94 1.05
C TYR A 160 -13.96 -20.37 0.61
N VAL A 161 -12.68 -20.73 0.57
CA VAL A 161 -12.29 -22.11 0.26
C VAL A 161 -12.82 -23.07 1.32
N ALA A 162 -12.69 -22.73 2.61
CA ALA A 162 -13.23 -23.55 3.70
C ALA A 162 -14.77 -23.69 3.60
N GLY A 163 -15.48 -22.60 3.31
CA GLY A 163 -16.93 -22.62 3.11
C GLY A 163 -17.37 -23.47 1.93
N PHE A 164 -16.68 -23.37 0.78
CA PHE A 164 -16.95 -24.19 -0.39
C PHE A 164 -16.71 -25.69 -0.14
N LEU A 165 -15.63 -26.04 0.56
CA LEU A 165 -15.36 -27.42 0.92
C LEU A 165 -16.41 -27.97 1.88
N ALA A 166 -16.86 -27.18 2.86
CA ALA A 166 -17.88 -27.60 3.83
C ALA A 166 -19.28 -27.81 3.22
N THR A 167 -19.59 -27.18 2.09
CA THR A 167 -20.87 -27.34 1.40
C THR A 167 -20.86 -28.44 0.34
N THR A 168 -19.69 -28.77 -0.23
CA THR A 168 -19.55 -29.74 -1.33
C THR A 168 -19.07 -31.13 -0.88
N LEU A 169 -18.47 -31.23 0.30
CA LEU A 169 -18.16 -32.49 0.99
C LEU A 169 -19.31 -32.92 1.93
#